data_AF-A0A8W4FJN4-F1
#
_entry.id   AF-A0A8W4FJN4-F1
#
_cell.length_a   1.000
_cell.length_b   1.000
_cell.length_c   1.000
_cell.angle_alpha   90.00
_cell.angle_beta   90.00
_cell.angle_gamma   90.00
#
_symmetry.space_group_name_H-M   'P 1'
#
loop_
_entity.id
_entity.type
_entity.pdbx_description
1 polymer ?
#
loop_
_entity_poly.entity_id
_entity_poly.type
_entity_poly.pdbx_seq_one_letter_code
_entity_poly.pdbx_strand_id
1 'polypeptide(L)'
;KHFQSKLEELFMLKLFPLGPVAPDTVCMVCQNYKKGQCLRGKDKCIMEQGPGCRTRDFFIFSAKDGWRYNHTQLDCYDYCVSSNFYFGDLKISTFCCKGRDFCNIYHGKGQEP
;
A
#
# COMPACT_ATOMS: atom_id res chain seq x y z
N LYS A 1 -45.20 -5.44 -28.70
CA LYS A 1 -44.06 -4.52 -28.43
C LYS A 1 -43.67 -4.46 -26.95
N HIS A 2 -43.81 -5.56 -26.18
CA HIS A 2 -43.49 -5.56 -24.73
C HIS A 2 -42.63 -6.75 -24.28
N PHE A 3 -42.32 -7.67 -25.20
CA PHE A 3 -41.53 -8.88 -24.90
C PHE A 3 -40.05 -8.75 -25.33
N GLN A 4 -39.71 -7.72 -26.11
CA GLN A 4 -38.38 -7.53 -26.70
C GLN A 4 -37.41 -6.76 -25.79
N SER A 5 -37.92 -6.03 -24.79
CA SER A 5 -37.10 -5.19 -23.89
C SER A 5 -36.49 -5.95 -22.70
N LYS A 6 -37.06 -7.09 -22.27
CA LYS A 6 -36.53 -7.87 -21.14
C LYS A 6 -35.35 -8.77 -21.49
N LEU A 7 -35.12 -9.03 -22.78
CA LEU A 7 -34.06 -9.93 -23.24
C LEU A 7 -32.71 -9.21 -23.39
N GLU A 8 -32.72 -7.91 -23.68
CA GLU A 8 -31.52 -7.08 -23.85
C GLU A 8 -30.86 -6.73 -22.51
N GLU A 9 -31.63 -6.51 -21.43
CA GLU A 9 -31.05 -6.31 -20.10
C GLU A 9 -30.35 -7.58 -19.56
N LEU A 10 -30.87 -8.75 -19.90
CA LEU A 10 -30.30 -10.03 -19.47
C LEU A 10 -28.99 -10.37 -20.21
N PHE A 11 -28.77 -9.79 -21.41
CA PHE A 11 -27.58 -10.02 -22.22
C PHE A 11 -26.36 -9.24 -21.71
N MET A 12 -26.57 -8.03 -21.16
CA MET A 12 -25.48 -7.18 -20.65
C MET A 12 -24.84 -7.74 -19.37
N LEU A 13 -25.60 -8.47 -18.54
CA LEU A 13 -25.12 -9.14 -17.33
C LEU A 13 -24.27 -10.39 -17.60
N LYS A 14 -24.25 -10.91 -18.83
CA LYS A 14 -23.50 -12.12 -19.19
C LYS A 14 -22.15 -11.87 -19.88
N LEU A 15 -21.83 -10.61 -20.19
CA LEU A 15 -20.65 -10.25 -20.98
C LEU A 15 -19.46 -9.71 -20.15
N PHE A 16 -19.65 -9.46 -18.86
CA PHE A 16 -18.55 -9.12 -17.96
C PHE A 16 -18.40 -10.22 -16.93
N PRO A 17 -17.44 -11.17 -17.10
CA PRO A 17 -17.02 -11.97 -15.97
C PRO A 17 -16.52 -10.98 -14.91
N LEU A 18 -17.29 -10.82 -13.83
CA LEU A 18 -16.81 -10.24 -12.59
C LEU A 18 -15.60 -11.08 -12.19
N GLY A 19 -14.40 -10.63 -12.57
CA GLY A 19 -13.16 -11.20 -12.09
C GLY A 19 -13.18 -11.18 -10.56
N PRO A 20 -12.37 -12.03 -9.89
CA PRO A 20 -12.36 -12.07 -8.43
C PRO A 20 -12.13 -10.65 -7.90
N VAL A 21 -13.15 -10.10 -7.24
CA VAL A 21 -13.05 -8.84 -6.52
C VAL A 21 -11.98 -9.10 -5.45
N ALA A 22 -10.84 -8.44 -5.57
CA ALA A 22 -9.83 -8.54 -4.53
C ALA A 22 -10.48 -8.04 -3.23
N PRO A 23 -10.41 -8.80 -2.13
CA PRO A 23 -11.02 -8.38 -0.88
C PRO A 23 -10.39 -7.06 -0.42
N ASP A 24 -11.22 -6.20 0.16
CA ASP A 24 -10.79 -4.97 0.80
C ASP A 24 -9.62 -5.27 1.73
N THR A 25 -8.54 -4.50 1.63
CA THR A 25 -7.37 -4.67 2.51
C THR A 25 -7.31 -3.50 3.48
N VAL A 26 -7.31 -3.79 4.79
CA VAL A 26 -7.07 -2.77 5.81
C VAL A 26 -5.56 -2.57 5.97
N CYS A 27 -5.09 -1.33 5.92
CA CYS A 27 -3.68 -0.98 6.09
C CYS A 27 -3.44 -0.22 7.38
N MET A 28 -2.25 -0.37 7.97
CA MET A 28 -1.81 0.50 9.04
C MET A 28 -1.33 1.83 8.44
N VAL A 29 -1.75 2.96 9.01
CA VAL A 29 -1.17 4.27 8.73
C VAL A 29 -0.27 4.66 9.89
N CYS A 30 0.94 5.09 9.57
CA CYS A 30 1.89 5.60 10.55
C CYS A 30 2.92 6.53 9.88
N GLN A 31 3.05 7.76 10.37
CA GLN A 31 4.01 8.74 9.85
C GLN A 31 5.44 8.52 10.39
N ASN A 32 5.58 7.88 11.55
CA ASN A 32 6.88 7.56 12.12
C ASN A 32 6.83 6.20 12.81
N TYR A 33 7.19 5.16 12.08
CA TYR A 33 7.24 3.79 12.55
C TYR A 33 8.69 3.38 12.81
N LYS A 34 8.98 2.91 14.02
CA LYS A 34 10.31 2.45 14.47
C LYS A 34 10.18 1.34 15.50
N LYS A 35 11.06 0.34 15.43
CA LYS A 35 11.13 -0.79 16.37
C LYS A 35 9.77 -1.45 16.63
N GLY A 36 8.96 -1.62 15.59
CA GLY A 36 7.63 -2.24 15.72
C GLY A 36 6.54 -1.33 16.31
N GLN A 37 6.83 -0.05 16.55
CA GLN A 37 5.89 0.89 17.18
C GLN A 37 5.63 2.10 16.29
N CYS A 38 4.39 2.57 16.31
CA CYS A 38 4.03 3.84 15.68
C CYS A 38 4.16 4.99 16.68
N LEU A 39 5.14 5.86 16.47
CA LEU A 39 5.44 7.00 17.34
C LEU A 39 4.59 8.23 16.99
N ARG A 40 4.10 8.34 15.75
CA ARG A 40 3.30 9.48 15.29
C ARG A 40 2.35 9.12 14.14
N GLY A 41 1.14 9.69 14.18
CA GLY A 41 0.18 9.62 13.07
C GLY A 41 -0.39 8.22 12.87
N LYS A 42 -0.70 7.53 13.97
CA LYS A 42 -1.30 6.19 13.95
C LYS A 42 -2.75 6.29 13.50
N ASP A 43 -3.10 5.63 12.42
CA ASP A 43 -4.47 5.55 11.91
C ASP A 43 -4.65 4.28 11.05
N LYS A 44 -5.82 4.05 10.47
CA LYS A 44 -6.09 2.93 9.56
C LYS A 44 -6.76 3.45 8.29
N CYS A 45 -6.56 2.75 7.18
CA CYS A 45 -7.22 3.03 5.92
C CYS A 45 -7.63 1.71 5.23
N ILE A 46 -8.65 1.77 4.38
CA ILE A 46 -9.22 0.61 3.68
C ILE A 46 -9.02 0.84 2.18
N MET A 47 -8.56 -0.19 1.47
CA MET A 47 -8.36 -0.18 0.02
C MET A 47 -9.32 -1.16 -0.65
N GLU A 48 -10.34 -0.65 -1.34
CA GLU A 48 -11.42 -1.44 -1.95
C GLU A 48 -11.10 -1.93 -3.37
N GLN A 49 -10.47 -1.10 -4.22
CA GLN A 49 -10.28 -1.40 -5.66
C GLN A 49 -8.97 -0.86 -6.25
N GLY A 50 -7.89 -0.83 -5.47
CA GLY A 50 -6.66 -0.15 -5.87
C GLY A 50 -5.45 -0.58 -5.05
N PRO A 51 -4.24 -0.18 -5.46
CA PRO A 51 -3.00 -0.77 -4.98
C PRO A 51 -2.80 -0.52 -3.49
N GLY A 52 -2.42 -1.59 -2.83
CA GLY A 52 -2.70 -1.80 -1.42
C GLY A 52 -1.83 -1.00 -0.46
N CYS A 53 -1.42 -1.69 0.60
CA CYS A 53 -0.67 -1.05 1.66
C CYS A 53 0.76 -0.77 1.21
N ARG A 54 1.22 0.45 1.50
CA ARG A 54 2.56 0.91 1.20
C ARG A 54 3.39 1.01 2.47
N THR A 55 4.66 0.65 2.34
CA THR A 55 5.73 0.82 3.31
C THR A 55 6.83 1.63 2.67
N ARG A 56 7.31 2.69 3.32
CA ARG A 56 8.42 3.51 2.84
C ARG A 56 9.50 3.62 3.90
N ASP A 57 10.68 3.10 3.62
CA ASP A 57 11.86 3.30 4.46
C ASP A 57 12.65 4.50 3.95
N PHE A 58 12.88 5.45 4.84
CA PHE A 58 13.68 6.63 4.58
C PHE A 58 15.09 6.41 5.11
N PHE A 59 16.09 6.62 4.26
CA PHE A 59 17.50 6.57 4.61
C PHE A 59 18.16 7.91 4.31
N ILE A 60 19.00 8.37 5.22
CA ILE A 60 19.81 9.58 5.04
C ILE A 60 21.26 9.16 4.84
N PHE A 61 21.90 9.69 3.81
CA PHE A 61 23.32 9.55 3.57
C PHE A 61 24.11 10.53 4.45
N SER A 62 25.24 10.09 4.96
CA SER A 62 26.25 10.94 5.57
C SER A 62 27.62 10.50 5.13
N ALA A 63 28.54 11.44 4.89
CA ALA A 63 29.90 11.11 4.45
C ALA A 63 30.65 10.20 5.45
N LYS A 64 30.34 10.31 6.74
CA LYS A 64 30.97 9.52 7.80
C LYS A 64 30.47 8.07 7.84
N ASP A 65 29.16 7.87 7.70
CA ASP A 65 28.52 6.61 8.07
C ASP A 65 27.72 5.96 6.93
N GLY A 66 27.77 6.54 5.73
CA GLY A 66 27.03 6.07 4.57
C GLY A 66 25.51 6.23 4.74
N TRP A 67 24.76 5.31 4.15
CA TRP A 67 23.30 5.28 4.23
C TRP A 67 22.84 4.78 5.60
N ARG A 68 22.16 5.64 6.35
CA ARG A 68 21.56 5.28 7.64
C ARG A 68 20.05 5.30 7.55
N TYR A 69 19.43 4.27 8.14
CA TYR A 69 18.00 4.23 8.33
C TYR A 69 17.55 5.40 9.23
N ASN A 70 16.53 6.12 8.79
CA ASN A 70 15.93 7.21 9.55
C ASN A 70 14.62 6.75 10.20
N HIS A 71 13.60 6.46 9.39
CA HIS A 71 12.28 6.03 9.87
C HIS A 71 11.52 5.30 8.75
N THR A 72 10.44 4.63 9.12
CA THR A 72 9.50 3.99 8.19
C THR A 72 8.17 4.76 8.22
N GLN A 73 7.54 4.90 7.05
CA GLN A 73 6.15 5.36 6.92
C GLN A 73 5.28 4.24 6.38
N LEU A 74 4.08 4.13 6.94
CA LEU A 74 3.05 3.18 6.55
C LEU A 74 1.83 3.96 6.09
N ASP A 75 1.28 3.65 4.92
CA ASP A 75 0.09 4.31 4.38
C ASP A 75 -0.65 3.45 3.34
N CYS A 76 -1.83 3.93 2.93
CA CYS A 76 -2.51 3.47 1.72
C CYS A 76 -2.03 4.30 0.53
N TYR A 77 -1.91 3.71 -0.66
CA TYR A 77 -1.55 4.49 -1.84
C TYR A 77 -2.05 3.88 -3.14
N ASP A 78 -2.95 4.60 -3.83
CA ASP A 78 -3.64 4.21 -5.06
C ASP A 78 -2.76 3.98 -6.29
N TYR A 79 -1.44 4.16 -6.18
CA TYR A 79 -0.48 3.80 -7.24
C TYR A 79 0.78 3.11 -6.70
N CYS A 80 0.62 2.22 -5.70
CA CYS A 80 1.76 1.57 -5.05
C CYS A 80 2.54 0.67 -6.01
N VAL A 81 3.80 1.06 -6.27
CA VAL A 81 4.80 0.26 -6.99
C VAL A 81 6.07 0.19 -6.14
N SER A 82 6.54 -1.04 -5.89
CA SER A 82 7.79 -1.26 -5.15
C SER A 82 8.97 -0.70 -5.93
N SER A 83 9.76 0.16 -5.29
CA SER A 83 10.84 0.89 -5.97
C SER A 83 11.90 1.38 -4.98
N ASN A 84 13.05 1.81 -5.52
CA ASN A 84 14.05 2.57 -4.78
C ASN A 84 14.22 3.92 -5.45
N PHE A 85 14.03 4.99 -4.70
CA PHE A 85 14.20 6.37 -5.15
C PHE A 85 15.39 7.00 -4.43
N TYR A 86 16.18 7.78 -5.16
CA TYR A 86 17.36 8.48 -4.63
C TYR A 86 17.27 9.95 -5.01
N PHE A 87 17.45 10.84 -4.03
CA PHE A 87 17.42 12.29 -4.22
C PHE A 87 18.43 12.96 -3.29
N GLY A 88 19.59 13.34 -3.83
CA GLY A 88 20.71 13.84 -3.03
C GLY A 88 21.08 12.82 -1.94
N ASP A 89 21.13 13.29 -0.68
CA ASP A 89 21.41 12.46 0.48
C ASP A 89 20.19 11.69 1.02
N LEU A 90 19.09 11.62 0.26
CA LEU A 90 17.89 10.89 0.64
C LEU A 90 17.71 9.65 -0.25
N LYS A 91 17.49 8.49 0.38
CA LYS A 91 17.02 7.28 -0.28
C LYS A 91 15.67 6.88 0.31
N ILE A 92 14.74 6.50 -0.56
CA ILE A 92 13.42 6.02 -0.19
C ILE A 92 13.25 4.63 -0.80
N SER A 93 13.12 3.61 0.03
CA SER A 93 12.76 2.25 -0.42
C SER A 93 11.26 2.04 -0.20
N THR A 94 10.53 1.79 -1.27
CA THR A 94 9.07 1.59 -1.26
C THR A 94 8.74 0.12 -1.45
N PHE A 95 7.85 -0.41 -0.62
CA PHE A 95 7.34 -1.78 -0.68
C PHE A 95 5.81 -1.75 -0.66
N CYS A 96 5.19 -2.61 -1.46
CA CYS A 96 3.74 -2.70 -1.61
C CYS A 96 3.25 -4.11 -1.30
N CYS A 97 2.13 -4.24 -0.59
CA CYS A 97 1.48 -5.51 -0.29
C CYS A 97 -0.05 -5.38 -0.36
N LYS A 98 -0.75 -6.50 -0.55
CA LYS A 98 -2.22 -6.56 -0.63
C LYS A 98 -2.76 -7.93 -0.21
N GLY A 99 -4.07 -8.03 0.04
CA GLY A 99 -4.75 -9.31 0.29
C GLY A 99 -4.61 -9.87 1.71
N ARG A 100 -4.01 -9.09 2.62
CA ARG A 100 -3.95 -9.40 4.06
C ARG A 100 -3.98 -8.10 4.85
N ASP A 101 -4.84 -8.04 5.85
CA ASP A 101 -4.92 -6.89 6.74
C ASP A 101 -3.59 -6.62 7.45
N PHE A 102 -3.27 -5.34 7.54
CA PHE A 102 -2.06 -4.78 8.11
C PHE A 102 -0.77 -5.36 7.51
N CYS A 103 -0.79 -5.85 6.27
CA CYS A 103 0.39 -6.46 5.65
C CYS A 103 1.63 -5.55 5.67
N ASN A 104 1.44 -4.22 5.62
CA ASN A 104 2.54 -3.25 5.60
C ASN A 104 3.32 -3.16 6.92
N ILE A 105 2.82 -3.70 8.03
CA ILE A 105 3.58 -3.72 9.29
C ILE A 105 4.72 -4.73 9.27
N TYR A 106 4.67 -5.71 8.35
CA TYR A 106 5.64 -6.81 8.22
C TYR A 106 6.72 -6.55 7.17
N HIS A 107 6.69 -5.38 6.53
CA HIS A 107 7.71 -4.95 5.60
C HIS A 107 8.55 -3.77 6.14
N GLY A 108 9.70 -3.53 5.53
CA GLY A 108 10.58 -2.42 5.84
C GLY A 108 11.44 -2.59 7.10
N LYS A 109 12.42 -1.69 7.25
CA LYS A 109 13.44 -1.69 8.30
C LYS A 109 12.95 -1.22 9.66
N GLY A 110 11.77 -0.59 9.74
CA GLY A 110 11.19 -0.11 11.00
C GLY A 110 10.73 -1.20 11.97
N GLN A 111 10.88 -2.47 11.63
CA GLN A 111 10.64 -3.60 12.53
C GLN A 111 11.89 -4.15 13.21
N GLU A 112 13.09 -3.79 12.73
CA GLU A 112 14.34 -4.28 13.34
C GLU A 112 14.46 -3.72 14.78
N PRO A 113 14.82 -4.56 15.77
CA PRO A 113 15.07 -4.14 17.15
C PRO A 113 16.14 -3.05 17.31
#